data_AF-A0A926SIY1-F1
#
_entry.id   AF-A0A926SIY1-F1
#
_cell.length_a   1.000
_cell.length_b   1.000
_cell.length_c   1.000
_cell.angle_alpha   90.00
_cell.angle_beta   90.00
_cell.angle_gamma   90.00
#
_symmetry.space_group_name_H-M   'P 1'
#
loop_
_entity.id
_entity.type
_entity.pdbx_description
1 polymer ?
#
loop_
_entity_poly.entity_id
_entity_poly.type
_entity_poly.pdbx_seq_one_letter_code
_entity_poly.pdbx_strand_id
1 'polypeptide(L)'
;MRLSQGHLNLLELCPRKFQHTYLEQLGSPNSLEQQERLLAGSRFHSLMQQWEMGLPIAPFLQEDPQLRQWFHAFTAAAPQILQIHDPLFRESEHLRMLEFRGHILTVVYDLLILTEQEAQILDWKTYPKPSRSDLSQSWQSRLYPFVLAETSEYAPEQISMTYWFFQANGETAQSLRLPYSSRQHEETRQTLTRLLDQFGMWLDRYETQGEFFPQTPEIVESCADCSFAIRCERSAQDSVSSNPFRSLAEIQEVPI
;
A
#
# COMPACT_ATOMS: atom_id res chain seq x y z
N MET A 1 11.42 -11.00 -8.21
CA MET A 1 10.67 -9.73 -8.21
C MET A 1 10.62 -9.14 -6.80
N ARG A 2 10.57 -7.81 -6.64
CA ARG A 2 10.30 -7.15 -5.35
C ARG A 2 8.79 -6.98 -5.17
N LEU A 3 8.24 -7.42 -4.05
CA LEU A 3 6.81 -7.40 -3.76
C LEU A 3 6.54 -6.62 -2.47
N SER A 4 5.58 -5.71 -2.53
CA SER A 4 5.10 -4.94 -1.37
C SER A 4 3.66 -5.32 -1.04
N GLN A 5 3.12 -4.81 0.06
CA GLN A 5 1.72 -5.06 0.44
C GLN A 5 0.71 -4.70 -0.69
N GLY A 6 0.96 -3.65 -1.47
CA GLY A 6 0.13 -3.28 -2.63
C GLY A 6 0.16 -4.33 -3.74
N HIS A 7 1.33 -4.92 -4.01
CA HIS A 7 1.48 -6.02 -4.96
C HIS A 7 0.69 -7.25 -4.51
N LEU A 8 0.80 -7.63 -3.23
CA LEU A 8 0.11 -8.78 -2.66
C LEU A 8 -1.42 -8.58 -2.64
N ASN A 9 -1.89 -7.37 -2.27
CA ASN A 9 -3.31 -7.02 -2.34
C ASN A 9 -3.85 -7.21 -3.78
N LEU A 10 -3.12 -6.69 -4.78
CA LEU A 10 -3.57 -6.80 -6.18
C LEU A 10 -3.54 -8.23 -6.70
N LEU A 11 -2.49 -8.97 -6.36
CA LEU A 11 -2.31 -10.36 -6.76
C LEU A 11 -3.40 -11.26 -6.15
N GLU A 12 -3.71 -11.09 -4.86
CA GLU A 12 -4.79 -11.83 -4.18
C GLU A 12 -6.18 -11.43 -4.73
N LEU A 13 -6.38 -10.15 -5.04
CA LEU A 13 -7.65 -9.66 -5.58
C LEU A 13 -7.91 -10.11 -7.02
N CYS A 14 -6.91 -9.96 -7.91
CA CYS A 14 -7.04 -10.28 -9.32
C CYS A 14 -5.66 -10.48 -9.99
N PRO A 15 -5.20 -11.73 -10.15
CA PRO A 15 -3.94 -12.04 -10.82
C PRO A 15 -3.84 -11.47 -12.23
N ARG A 16 -4.94 -11.51 -13.01
CA ARG A 16 -5.00 -10.88 -14.34
C ARG A 16 -4.72 -9.37 -14.28
N LYS A 17 -5.28 -8.68 -13.30
CA LYS A 17 -5.04 -7.24 -13.12
C LYS A 17 -3.59 -6.97 -12.71
N PHE A 18 -3.02 -7.81 -11.84
CA PHE A 18 -1.60 -7.76 -11.50
C PHE A 18 -0.71 -7.85 -12.74
N GLN A 19 -0.97 -8.82 -13.63
CA GLN A 19 -0.26 -8.96 -14.89
C GLN A 19 -0.33 -7.67 -15.72
N HIS A 20 -1.54 -7.16 -16.00
CA HIS A 20 -1.71 -5.95 -16.80
C HIS A 20 -0.98 -4.74 -16.19
N THR A 21 -1.05 -4.59 -14.87
CA THR A 21 -0.47 -3.44 -14.17
C THR A 21 1.06 -3.51 -14.09
N TYR A 22 1.63 -4.64 -13.67
CA TYR A 22 3.05 -4.71 -13.30
C TYR A 22 3.94 -5.41 -14.34
N LEU A 23 3.41 -6.39 -15.07
CA LEU A 23 4.18 -7.10 -16.10
C LEU A 23 4.08 -6.39 -17.45
N GLU A 24 2.88 -5.94 -17.80
CA GLU A 24 2.61 -5.31 -19.11
C GLU A 24 2.60 -3.78 -19.07
N GLN A 25 2.61 -3.18 -17.87
CA GLN A 25 2.63 -1.73 -17.66
C GLN A 25 1.46 -0.97 -18.34
N LEU A 26 0.28 -1.61 -18.38
CA LEU A 26 -0.93 -1.07 -19.04
C LEU A 26 -1.83 -0.27 -18.09
N GLY A 27 -1.33 0.15 -16.92
CA GLY A 27 -2.10 0.88 -15.93
C GLY A 27 -2.75 2.14 -16.51
N SER A 28 -4.03 2.34 -16.22
CA SER A 28 -4.69 3.62 -16.47
C SER A 28 -4.27 4.63 -15.39
N PRO A 29 -4.17 5.93 -15.73
CA PRO A 29 -3.92 6.95 -14.73
C PRO A 29 -5.03 6.94 -13.69
N ASN A 30 -4.67 7.14 -12.42
CA ASN A 30 -5.63 7.38 -11.35
C ASN A 30 -6.49 8.61 -11.67
N SER A 31 -7.71 8.68 -11.13
CA SER A 31 -8.52 9.90 -11.24
C SER A 31 -7.80 11.09 -10.60
N LEU A 32 -8.10 12.32 -11.02
CA LEU A 32 -7.47 13.52 -10.46
C LEU A 32 -7.60 13.57 -8.93
N GLU A 33 -8.80 13.30 -8.40
CA GLU A 33 -9.04 13.25 -6.96
C GLU A 33 -8.17 12.18 -6.25
N GLN A 34 -8.00 11.01 -6.86
CA GLN A 34 -7.13 9.97 -6.32
C GLN A 34 -5.65 10.41 -6.35
N GLN A 35 -5.21 11.05 -7.43
CA GLN A 35 -3.85 11.58 -7.54
C GLN A 35 -3.57 12.65 -6.49
N GLU A 36 -4.50 13.58 -6.30
CA GLU A 36 -4.40 14.63 -5.27
C GLU A 36 -4.31 14.04 -3.87
N ARG A 37 -5.15 13.05 -3.54
CA ARG A 37 -5.09 12.36 -2.24
C ARG A 37 -3.77 11.64 -2.02
N LEU A 38 -3.27 10.91 -3.03
CA LEU A 38 -1.98 10.21 -2.95
C LEU A 38 -0.82 11.19 -2.80
N LEU A 39 -0.84 12.30 -3.54
CA LEU A 39 0.18 13.33 -3.44
C LEU A 39 0.15 14.02 -2.07
N ALA A 40 -1.02 14.38 -1.56
CA ALA A 40 -1.18 14.98 -0.23
C ALA A 40 -0.66 14.03 0.86
N GLY A 41 -1.02 12.74 0.78
CA GLY A 41 -0.48 11.71 1.67
C GLY A 41 1.05 11.63 1.59
N SER A 42 1.62 11.47 0.39
CA SER A 42 3.08 11.40 0.21
C SER A 42 3.81 12.63 0.77
N ARG A 43 3.26 13.83 0.57
CA ARG A 43 3.82 15.07 1.15
C ARG A 43 3.81 15.05 2.68
N PHE A 44 2.77 14.48 3.29
CA PHE A 44 2.71 14.33 4.73
C PHE A 44 3.79 13.38 5.26
N HIS A 45 3.98 12.21 4.65
CA HIS A 45 5.07 11.29 5.04
C HIS A 45 6.45 11.96 4.92
N SER A 46 6.71 12.66 3.81
CA SER A 46 7.96 13.41 3.65
C SER A 46 8.16 14.51 4.69
N LEU A 47 7.08 15.22 5.05
CA LEU A 47 7.11 16.22 6.13
C LEU A 47 7.43 15.58 7.48
N MET A 48 6.83 14.42 7.78
CA MET A 48 7.11 13.65 9.00
C MET A 48 8.56 13.16 9.06
N GLN A 49 9.08 12.64 7.96
CA GLN A 49 10.49 12.23 7.85
C GLN A 49 11.43 13.42 8.09
N GLN A 50 11.14 14.57 7.46
CA GLN A 50 11.93 15.79 7.62
C GLN A 50 11.91 16.31 9.07
N TRP A 51 10.73 16.28 9.70
CA TRP A 51 10.58 16.65 11.10
C TRP A 51 11.40 15.74 12.03
N GLU A 52 11.36 14.43 11.80
CA GLU A 52 12.10 13.45 12.59
C GLU A 52 13.62 13.66 12.49
N MET A 53 14.12 14.11 11.34
CA MET A 53 15.52 14.48 11.12
C MET A 53 15.91 15.84 11.73
N GLY A 54 14.98 16.56 12.37
CA GLY A 54 15.23 17.89 12.94
C GLY A 54 15.40 19.00 11.90
N LEU A 55 14.96 18.77 10.66
CA LEU A 55 15.08 19.75 9.59
C LEU A 55 13.90 20.74 9.58
N PRO A 56 14.06 21.96 9.04
CA PRO A 56 13.00 22.97 9.08
C PRO A 56 11.76 22.59 8.26
N ILE A 57 10.59 22.49 8.90
CA ILE A 57 9.32 22.17 8.23
C ILE A 57 8.35 23.35 8.08
N ALA A 58 8.65 24.49 8.73
CA ALA A 58 7.75 25.64 8.80
C ALA A 58 7.27 26.17 7.42
N PRO A 59 8.11 26.25 6.36
CA PRO A 59 7.65 26.70 5.05
C PRO A 59 6.51 25.85 4.48
N PHE A 60 6.61 24.52 4.57
CA PHE A 60 5.59 23.61 4.06
C PHE A 60 4.27 23.75 4.83
N LEU A 61 4.34 23.94 6.14
CA LEU A 61 3.16 24.17 6.96
C LEU A 61 2.51 25.52 6.65
N GLN A 62 3.27 26.53 6.24
CA GLN A 62 2.73 27.85 5.85
C GLN A 62 1.98 27.80 4.52
N GLU A 63 2.49 27.04 3.56
CA GLU A 63 1.94 26.95 2.19
C GLU A 63 0.76 25.98 2.08
N ASP A 64 0.72 24.91 2.88
CA ASP A 64 -0.27 23.85 2.76
C ASP A 64 -1.12 23.73 4.05
N PRO A 65 -2.37 24.25 4.04
CA PRO A 65 -3.26 24.18 5.20
C PRO A 65 -3.61 22.75 5.63
N GLN A 66 -3.66 21.80 4.68
CA GLN A 66 -3.99 20.41 4.98
C GLN A 66 -2.83 19.72 5.70
N LEU A 67 -1.60 19.92 5.22
CA LEU A 67 -0.40 19.44 5.94
C LEU A 67 -0.30 20.07 7.32
N ARG A 68 -0.59 21.37 7.45
CA ARG A 68 -0.62 22.05 8.75
C ARG A 68 -1.62 21.40 9.71
N GLN A 69 -2.82 21.09 9.23
CA GLN A 69 -3.85 20.43 10.03
C GLN A 69 -3.41 19.04 10.49
N TRP A 70 -2.92 18.19 9.59
CA TRP A 70 -2.44 16.86 9.95
C TRP A 70 -1.25 16.90 10.89
N PHE A 71 -0.31 17.82 10.67
CA PHE A 71 0.85 17.98 11.54
C PHE A 71 0.44 18.49 12.93
N HIS A 72 -0.54 19.38 13.03
CA HIS A 72 -1.10 19.79 14.33
C HIS A 72 -1.77 18.62 15.07
N ALA A 73 -2.52 17.77 14.35
CA ALA A 73 -3.09 16.56 14.92
C ALA A 73 -2.00 15.59 15.40
N PHE A 74 -0.90 15.46 14.66
CA PHE A 74 0.27 14.70 15.07
C PHE A 74 0.90 15.28 16.35
N THR A 75 1.22 16.59 16.39
CA THR A 75 1.89 17.19 17.56
C THR A 75 1.04 17.11 18.83
N ALA A 76 -0.29 17.23 18.71
CA ALA A 76 -1.20 17.03 19.82
C ALA A 76 -1.17 15.58 20.36
N ALA A 77 -0.98 14.59 19.47
CA ALA A 77 -0.86 13.18 19.83
C ALA A 77 0.58 12.74 20.17
N ALA A 78 1.60 13.55 19.81
CA ALA A 78 3.01 13.20 19.93
C ALA A 78 3.42 12.75 21.35
N PRO A 79 2.93 13.36 22.44
CA PRO A 79 3.23 12.85 23.79
C PRO A 79 2.78 11.42 24.05
N GLN A 80 1.79 10.90 23.32
CA GLN A 80 1.35 9.50 23.38
C GLN A 80 2.10 8.62 22.36
N ILE A 81 2.31 9.14 21.15
CA ILE A 81 3.02 8.45 20.06
C ILE A 81 4.47 8.16 20.44
N LEU A 82 5.12 9.12 21.08
CA LEU A 82 6.56 9.14 21.33
C LEU A 82 6.90 8.85 22.79
N GLN A 83 5.94 8.34 23.58
CA GLN A 83 6.12 8.04 25.00
C GLN A 83 6.93 6.76 25.23
N ILE A 84 8.14 6.71 24.71
CA ILE A 84 9.05 5.58 24.90
C ILE A 84 10.32 6.13 25.53
N HIS A 85 10.58 5.68 26.75
CA HIS A 85 11.80 6.02 27.47
C HIS A 85 12.94 5.15 26.94
N ASP A 86 14.04 5.79 26.57
CA ASP A 86 15.30 5.16 26.15
C ASP A 86 15.14 4.05 25.08
N PRO A 87 14.61 4.36 23.88
CA PRO A 87 14.59 3.40 22.80
C PRO A 87 16.02 3.00 22.42
N LEU A 88 16.24 1.70 22.22
CA LEU A 88 17.49 1.18 21.66
C LEU A 88 17.69 1.64 20.21
N PHE A 89 16.58 1.84 19.50
CA PHE A 89 16.57 2.22 18.11
C PHE A 89 15.28 2.96 17.77
N ARG A 90 15.41 4.01 16.96
CA ARG A 90 14.30 4.79 16.42
C ARG A 90 14.69 5.32 15.04
N GLU A 91 13.95 4.93 14.01
CA GLU A 91 14.20 5.38 12.64
C GLU A 91 12.89 5.57 11.87
N SER A 92 12.79 6.68 11.14
CA SER A 92 11.70 6.95 10.20
C SER A 92 12.00 6.39 8.81
N GLU A 93 10.95 6.03 8.07
CA GLU A 93 11.06 5.44 6.72
C GLU A 93 11.97 4.20 6.68
N HIS A 94 11.91 3.38 7.73
CA HIS A 94 12.79 2.24 7.91
C HIS A 94 12.43 1.10 6.96
N LEU A 95 13.32 0.83 6.01
CA LEU A 95 13.19 -0.22 4.99
C LEU A 95 13.62 -1.59 5.55
N ARG A 96 12.76 -2.60 5.40
CA ARG A 96 13.14 -4.02 5.56
C ARG A 96 12.89 -4.81 4.28
N MET A 97 13.79 -5.74 4.01
CA MET A 97 13.69 -6.68 2.90
C MET A 97 13.84 -8.10 3.43
N LEU A 98 13.04 -9.02 2.89
CA LEU A 98 13.05 -10.44 3.22
C LEU A 98 13.00 -11.25 1.93
N GLU A 99 13.96 -12.16 1.72
CA GLU A 99 13.81 -13.18 0.70
C GLU A 99 12.79 -14.21 1.16
N PHE A 100 11.80 -14.48 0.31
CA PHE A 100 10.75 -15.45 0.59
C PHE A 100 10.25 -16.07 -0.73
N ARG A 101 10.45 -17.39 -0.87
CA ARG A 101 10.00 -18.18 -2.03
C ARG A 101 10.51 -17.65 -3.38
N GLY A 102 11.76 -17.19 -3.46
CA GLY A 102 12.36 -16.65 -4.69
C GLY A 102 11.98 -15.21 -5.00
N HIS A 103 11.26 -14.53 -4.09
CA HIS A 103 10.87 -13.13 -4.20
C HIS A 103 11.47 -12.31 -3.05
N ILE A 104 11.59 -11.00 -3.24
CA ILE A 104 12.01 -10.09 -2.17
C ILE A 104 10.78 -9.35 -1.68
N LEU A 105 10.30 -9.69 -0.48
CA LEU A 105 9.27 -8.93 0.21
C LEU A 105 9.89 -7.62 0.72
N THR A 106 9.20 -6.50 0.53
CA THR A 106 9.69 -5.17 0.89
C THR A 106 8.63 -4.41 1.66
N VAL A 107 9.02 -3.90 2.84
CA VAL A 107 8.19 -3.06 3.71
C VAL A 107 8.97 -1.82 4.13
N VAL A 108 8.26 -0.71 4.29
CA VAL A 108 8.80 0.55 4.82
C VAL A 108 7.93 0.91 6.00
N TYR A 109 8.54 1.08 7.17
CA TYR A 109 7.86 1.53 8.37
C TYR A 109 8.00 3.04 8.48
N ASP A 110 6.90 3.77 8.63
CA ASP A 110 6.99 5.23 8.72
C ASP A 110 7.78 5.67 9.96
N LEU A 111 7.64 4.92 11.06
CA LEU A 111 8.50 5.00 12.22
C LEU A 111 8.62 3.62 12.89
N LEU A 112 9.85 3.14 13.05
CA LEU A 112 10.16 1.93 13.80
C LEU A 112 10.81 2.31 15.13
N ILE A 113 10.26 1.82 16.24
CA ILE A 113 10.84 2.03 17.57
C ILE A 113 11.07 0.68 18.22
N LEU A 114 12.31 0.45 18.67
CA LEU A 114 12.73 -0.80 19.29
C LEU A 114 13.26 -0.56 20.70
N THR A 115 12.86 -1.43 21.62
CA THR A 115 13.33 -1.50 23.01
C THR A 115 13.80 -2.93 23.29
N GLU A 116 14.36 -3.21 24.47
CA GLU A 116 14.71 -4.60 24.81
C GLU A 116 13.48 -5.53 24.85
N GLN A 117 12.30 -5.01 25.22
CA GLN A 117 11.11 -5.82 25.48
C GLN A 117 10.12 -5.85 24.31
N GLU A 118 10.08 -4.80 23.50
CA GLU A 118 9.07 -4.66 22.44
C GLU A 118 9.61 -3.93 21.20
N ALA A 119 8.99 -4.24 20.06
CA ALA A 119 9.16 -3.59 18.78
C ALA A 119 7.83 -2.98 18.32
N GLN A 120 7.83 -1.68 18.08
CA GLN A 120 6.65 -0.93 17.68
C GLN A 120 6.82 -0.40 16.25
N ILE A 121 5.95 -0.86 15.36
CA ILE A 121 5.81 -0.33 14.01
C ILE A 121 4.69 0.71 14.05
N LEU A 122 4.98 1.94 13.66
CA LEU A 122 4.00 3.00 13.54
C LEU A 122 3.81 3.37 12.07
N ASP A 123 2.58 3.70 11.74
CA ASP A 123 2.17 4.01 10.38
C ASP A 123 1.16 5.16 10.36
N TRP A 124 1.42 6.13 9.49
CA TRP A 124 0.75 7.41 9.37
C TRP A 124 -0.33 7.32 8.28
N LYS A 125 -1.59 7.55 8.66
CA LYS A 125 -2.72 7.56 7.72
C LYS A 125 -3.34 8.94 7.63
N THR A 126 -3.42 9.45 6.42
CA THR A 126 -4.08 10.71 6.05
C THR A 126 -5.50 10.51 5.52
N TYR A 127 -6.10 9.35 5.79
CA TYR A 127 -7.48 9.00 5.45
C TYR A 127 -8.29 8.62 6.70
N PRO A 128 -9.64 8.61 6.64
CA PRO A 128 -10.47 8.30 7.80
C PRO A 128 -10.23 6.87 8.33
N LYS A 129 -10.31 6.70 9.66
CA LYS A 129 -10.09 5.40 10.30
C LYS A 129 -11.11 4.35 9.80
N PRO A 130 -10.65 3.26 9.14
CA PRO A 130 -11.51 2.15 8.74
C PRO A 130 -11.91 1.30 9.96
N SER A 131 -12.77 0.31 9.75
CA SER A 131 -13.12 -0.62 10.82
C SER A 131 -11.89 -1.43 11.26
N ARG A 132 -11.87 -1.86 12.54
CA ARG A 132 -10.79 -2.72 13.05
C ARG A 132 -10.68 -4.02 12.26
N SER A 133 -11.83 -4.58 11.84
CA SER A 133 -11.89 -5.83 11.09
C SER A 133 -11.14 -5.68 9.75
N ASP A 134 -11.48 -4.65 8.98
CA ASP A 134 -10.89 -4.41 7.65
C ASP A 134 -9.37 -4.24 7.75
N LEU A 135 -8.93 -3.42 8.71
CA LEU A 135 -7.50 -3.14 8.85
C LEU A 135 -6.72 -4.38 9.30
N SER A 136 -7.28 -5.18 10.22
CA SER A 136 -6.62 -6.38 10.74
C SER A 136 -6.37 -7.46 9.69
N GLN A 137 -7.19 -7.52 8.64
CA GLN A 137 -7.06 -8.48 7.54
C GLN A 137 -6.20 -7.97 6.39
N SER A 138 -5.90 -6.66 6.34
CA SER A 138 -5.08 -6.08 5.27
C SER A 138 -3.69 -6.73 5.17
N TRP A 139 -3.13 -6.77 3.95
CA TRP A 139 -1.74 -7.21 3.79
C TRP A 139 -0.75 -6.37 4.58
N GLN A 140 -1.01 -5.08 4.80
CA GLN A 140 -0.13 -4.25 5.62
C GLN A 140 -0.02 -4.78 7.06
N SER A 141 -1.16 -5.01 7.73
CA SER A 141 -1.20 -5.52 9.11
C SER A 141 -0.59 -6.91 9.28
N ARG A 142 -0.62 -7.73 8.22
CA ARG A 142 -0.05 -9.09 8.23
C ARG A 142 1.44 -9.08 7.87
N LEU A 143 1.80 -8.41 6.78
CA LEU A 143 3.15 -8.44 6.20
C LEU A 143 4.16 -7.66 7.04
N TYR A 144 3.80 -6.51 7.59
CA TYR A 144 4.75 -5.63 8.27
C TYR A 144 5.34 -6.28 9.54
N PRO A 145 4.52 -6.79 10.47
CA PRO A 145 5.01 -7.56 11.61
C PRO A 145 5.69 -8.87 11.20
N PHE A 146 5.20 -9.55 10.16
CA PHE A 146 5.83 -10.77 9.66
C PHE A 146 7.27 -10.53 9.22
N VAL A 147 7.51 -9.53 8.38
CA VAL A 147 8.86 -9.18 7.92
C VAL A 147 9.74 -8.73 9.08
N LEU A 148 9.20 -8.00 10.07
CA LEU A 148 9.99 -7.61 11.24
C LEU A 148 10.43 -8.84 12.04
N ALA A 149 9.51 -9.76 12.32
CA ALA A 149 9.81 -11.00 13.03
C ALA A 149 10.84 -11.87 12.30
N GLU A 150 10.76 -11.97 10.96
CA GLU A 150 11.69 -12.76 10.15
C GLU A 150 13.08 -12.12 9.99
N THR A 151 13.23 -10.84 10.32
CA THR A 151 14.47 -10.07 10.08
C THR A 151 15.05 -9.45 11.35
N SER A 152 14.59 -9.89 12.52
CA SER A 152 15.05 -9.44 13.82
C SER A 152 14.93 -10.56 14.87
N GLU A 153 15.39 -10.30 16.08
CA GLU A 153 15.34 -11.25 17.21
C GLU A 153 14.03 -11.14 18.02
N TYR A 154 13.10 -10.25 17.64
CA TYR A 154 11.84 -10.07 18.37
C TYR A 154 10.90 -11.23 18.12
N ALA A 155 10.43 -11.85 19.21
CA ALA A 155 9.33 -12.81 19.13
C ALA A 155 8.06 -12.11 18.63
N PRO A 156 7.15 -12.82 17.93
CA PRO A 156 5.92 -12.23 17.42
C PRO A 156 5.09 -11.47 18.47
N GLU A 157 5.04 -11.96 19.71
CA GLU A 157 4.33 -11.35 20.83
C GLU A 157 4.92 -10.01 21.28
N GLN A 158 6.19 -9.74 20.94
CA GLN A 158 6.88 -8.49 21.24
C GLN A 158 6.63 -7.43 20.17
N ILE A 159 5.99 -7.78 19.05
CA ILE A 159 5.78 -6.87 17.92
C ILE A 159 4.36 -6.31 17.97
N SER A 160 4.21 -5.01 17.71
CA SER A 160 2.91 -4.40 17.49
C SER A 160 2.91 -3.42 16.33
N MET A 161 1.78 -3.33 15.63
CA MET A 161 1.51 -2.37 14.57
C MET A 161 0.51 -1.33 15.07
N THR A 162 0.85 -0.05 15.04
CA THR A 162 -0.04 1.03 15.44
C THR A 162 -0.28 2.00 14.29
N TYR A 163 -1.52 2.07 13.86
CA TYR A 163 -1.97 3.03 12.87
C TYR A 163 -2.40 4.32 13.56
N TRP A 164 -1.96 5.46 13.05
CA TRP A 164 -2.41 6.79 13.46
C TRP A 164 -3.11 7.49 12.30
N PHE A 165 -4.34 7.91 12.53
CA PHE A 165 -5.23 8.54 11.55
C PHE A 165 -5.35 10.03 11.88
N PHE A 166 -4.81 10.86 10.99
CA PHE A 166 -4.79 12.32 11.15
C PHE A 166 -5.94 13.01 10.41
N GLN A 167 -6.60 12.33 9.48
CA GLN A 167 -7.88 12.77 8.93
C GLN A 167 -9.02 12.30 9.85
N ALA A 168 -9.18 12.98 10.98
CA ALA A 168 -10.30 12.78 11.89
C ALA A 168 -11.39 13.85 11.67
N ASN A 169 -12.65 13.49 11.93
CA ASN A 169 -13.80 14.42 11.91
C ASN A 169 -13.82 15.39 13.13
N GLY A 170 -12.66 15.58 13.78
CA GLY A 170 -12.43 16.42 14.95
C GLY A 170 -10.95 16.75 15.10
N GLU A 171 -10.57 17.58 16.07
CA GLU A 171 -9.19 18.07 16.24
C GLU A 171 -8.19 17.02 16.77
N THR A 172 -8.66 15.82 17.16
CA THR A 172 -7.83 14.79 17.77
C THR A 172 -7.56 13.63 16.82
N ALA A 173 -6.29 13.25 16.68
CA ALA A 173 -5.89 12.07 15.92
C ALA A 173 -6.46 10.80 16.56
N GLN A 174 -6.82 9.83 15.72
CA GLN A 174 -7.30 8.52 16.18
C GLN A 174 -6.20 7.48 15.99
N SER A 175 -6.15 6.47 16.85
CA SER A 175 -5.21 5.36 16.68
C SER A 175 -5.87 3.99 16.72
N LEU A 176 -5.17 3.00 16.17
CA LEU A 176 -5.54 1.59 16.29
C LEU A 176 -4.27 0.75 16.44
N ARG A 177 -4.05 0.25 17.66
CA ARG A 177 -3.00 -0.73 17.95
C ARG A 177 -3.49 -2.15 17.67
N LEU A 178 -2.69 -2.88 16.93
CA LEU A 178 -2.83 -4.30 16.64
C LEU A 178 -1.62 -5.04 17.21
N PRO A 179 -1.79 -5.83 18.29
CA PRO A 179 -0.73 -6.72 18.75
C PRO A 179 -0.51 -7.84 17.71
N TYR A 180 0.69 -8.37 17.68
CA TYR A 180 1.04 -9.53 16.86
C TYR A 180 1.24 -10.78 17.73
N SER A 181 1.17 -11.96 17.12
CA SER A 181 1.23 -13.24 17.83
C SER A 181 1.81 -14.33 16.94
N SER A 182 2.35 -15.37 17.56
CA SER A 182 2.89 -16.54 16.86
C SER A 182 1.86 -17.21 15.97
N ARG A 183 0.58 -17.20 16.38
CA ARG A 183 -0.52 -17.70 15.55
C ARG A 183 -0.68 -16.90 14.27
N GLN A 184 -0.78 -15.56 14.37
CA GLN A 184 -0.89 -14.69 13.19
C GLN A 184 0.34 -14.79 12.30
N HIS A 185 1.51 -15.00 12.90
CA HIS A 185 2.76 -15.20 12.18
C HIS A 185 2.73 -16.46 11.31
N GLU A 186 2.31 -17.59 11.88
CA GLU A 186 2.20 -18.84 11.12
C GLU A 186 1.09 -18.78 10.07
N GLU A 187 -0.07 -18.20 10.39
CA GLU A 187 -1.16 -17.98 9.42
C GLU A 187 -0.70 -17.10 8.23
N THR A 188 0.11 -16.08 8.52
CA THR A 188 0.71 -15.20 7.50
C THR A 188 1.71 -15.97 6.64
N ARG A 189 2.61 -16.76 7.26
CA ARG A 189 3.59 -17.61 6.55
C ARG A 189 2.91 -18.56 5.57
N GLN A 190 1.88 -19.26 6.03
CA GLN A 190 1.14 -20.22 5.19
C GLN A 190 0.41 -19.52 4.04
N THR A 191 -0.19 -18.36 4.30
CA THR A 191 -0.89 -17.58 3.27
C THR A 191 0.08 -17.02 2.23
N LEU A 192 1.20 -16.43 2.66
CA LEU A 192 2.26 -15.97 1.78
C LEU A 192 2.82 -17.10 0.93
N THR A 193 3.12 -18.24 1.54
CA THR A 193 3.67 -19.40 0.82
C THR A 193 2.72 -19.83 -0.30
N ARG A 194 1.44 -20.01 0.01
CA ARG A 194 0.43 -20.41 -0.98
C ARG A 194 0.31 -19.39 -2.11
N LEU A 195 0.24 -18.11 -1.77
CA LEU A 195 0.07 -17.03 -2.75
C LEU A 195 1.29 -16.93 -3.69
N LEU A 196 2.50 -17.00 -3.14
CA LEU A 196 3.72 -16.89 -3.94
C LEU A 196 4.02 -18.15 -4.75
N ASP A 197 3.63 -19.32 -4.27
CA ASP A 197 3.71 -20.56 -5.05
C ASP A 197 2.79 -20.50 -6.28
N GLN A 198 1.55 -20.04 -6.07
CA GLN A 198 0.63 -19.80 -7.19
C GLN A 198 1.17 -18.75 -8.16
N PHE A 199 1.71 -17.65 -7.63
CA PHE A 199 2.33 -16.61 -8.45
C PHE A 199 3.49 -17.13 -9.28
N GLY A 200 4.39 -17.91 -8.68
CA GLY A 200 5.51 -18.53 -9.39
C GLY A 200 5.04 -19.42 -10.53
N MET A 201 4.00 -20.24 -10.30
CA MET A 201 3.40 -21.06 -11.35
C MET A 201 2.77 -20.24 -12.48
N TRP A 202 2.09 -19.13 -12.16
CA TRP A 202 1.50 -18.25 -13.19
C TRP A 202 2.58 -17.53 -13.99
N LEU A 203 3.61 -17.03 -13.31
CA LEU A 203 4.72 -16.33 -13.93
C LEU A 203 5.48 -17.24 -14.90
N ASP A 204 5.80 -18.47 -14.47
CA ASP A 204 6.47 -19.46 -15.32
C ASP A 204 5.68 -19.78 -16.59
N ARG A 205 4.37 -20.04 -16.49
CA ARG A 205 3.53 -20.31 -17.68
C ARG A 205 3.39 -19.09 -18.58
N TYR A 206 3.31 -17.90 -18.00
CA TYR A 206 3.27 -16.66 -18.78
C TYR A 206 4.56 -16.46 -19.58
N GLU A 207 5.72 -16.64 -18.95
CA GLU A 207 7.02 -16.43 -19.58
C GLU A 207 7.39 -17.53 -20.59
N THR A 208 7.04 -18.79 -20.30
CA THR A 208 7.46 -19.94 -21.12
C THR A 208 6.44 -20.33 -22.20
N GLN A 209 5.14 -20.12 -21.94
CA GLN A 209 4.05 -20.57 -22.80
C GLN A 209 3.17 -19.42 -23.33
N GLY A 210 3.35 -18.20 -22.82
CA GLY A 210 2.46 -17.08 -23.13
C GLY A 210 1.07 -17.20 -22.50
N GLU A 211 0.89 -18.08 -21.51
CA GLU A 211 -0.39 -18.25 -20.82
C GLU A 211 -0.67 -17.06 -19.91
N PHE A 212 -1.83 -16.44 -20.08
CA PHE A 212 -2.26 -15.34 -19.24
C PHE A 212 -2.60 -15.76 -17.81
N PHE A 213 -2.33 -14.87 -16.85
CA PHE A 213 -2.73 -15.05 -15.46
C PHE A 213 -4.25 -15.22 -15.37
N PRO A 214 -4.75 -16.02 -14.41
CA PRO A 214 -6.17 -16.28 -14.30
C PRO A 214 -6.95 -15.00 -13.99
N GLN A 215 -8.12 -14.87 -14.62
CA GLN A 215 -9.11 -13.88 -14.23
C GLN A 215 -9.86 -14.36 -12.97
N THR A 216 -10.54 -13.46 -12.25
CA THR A 216 -11.38 -13.89 -11.12
C THR A 216 -12.51 -14.81 -11.60
N PRO A 217 -12.97 -15.81 -10.82
CA PRO A 217 -13.92 -16.82 -11.30
C PRO A 217 -15.28 -16.23 -11.73
N GLU A 218 -15.73 -15.19 -11.04
CA GLU A 218 -17.00 -14.50 -11.30
C GLU A 218 -16.76 -13.01 -11.61
N ILE A 219 -17.69 -12.41 -12.35
CA ILE A 219 -17.77 -10.94 -12.52
C ILE A 219 -18.22 -10.38 -11.18
N VAL A 220 -17.24 -10.09 -10.32
CA VAL A 220 -17.45 -9.37 -9.07
C VAL A 220 -17.73 -7.89 -9.36
N GLU A 221 -18.39 -7.19 -8.45
CA GLU A 221 -18.74 -5.76 -8.60
C GLU A 221 -17.52 -4.90 -9.01
N SER A 222 -16.34 -5.20 -8.47
CA SER A 222 -15.09 -4.50 -8.78
C SER A 222 -14.60 -4.68 -10.22
N CYS A 223 -15.15 -5.63 -10.99
CA CYS A 223 -14.87 -5.77 -12.42
C CYS A 223 -15.56 -4.70 -13.26
N ALA A 224 -16.71 -4.17 -12.82
CA ALA A 224 -17.47 -3.19 -13.59
C ALA A 224 -16.69 -1.86 -13.75
N ASP A 225 -16.05 -1.43 -12.67
CA ASP A 225 -15.23 -0.20 -12.65
C ASP A 225 -13.74 -0.47 -12.96
N CYS A 226 -13.41 -1.69 -13.39
CA CYS A 226 -12.03 -2.05 -13.70
C CYS A 226 -11.63 -1.49 -15.06
N SER A 227 -10.53 -0.73 -15.11
CA SER A 227 -9.97 -0.19 -16.37
C SER A 227 -9.56 -1.26 -17.39
N PHE A 228 -9.48 -2.52 -16.96
CA PHE A 228 -9.18 -3.68 -17.80
C PHE A 228 -10.41 -4.51 -18.16
N ALA A 229 -11.63 -4.10 -17.80
CA ALA A 229 -12.84 -4.87 -18.06
C ALA A 229 -13.00 -5.27 -19.53
N ILE A 230 -12.72 -4.35 -20.46
CA ILE A 230 -12.75 -4.62 -21.91
C ILE A 230 -11.69 -5.69 -22.29
N ARG A 231 -10.47 -5.59 -21.75
CA ARG A 231 -9.37 -6.56 -22.00
C ARG A 231 -9.62 -7.93 -21.38
N CYS A 232 -10.46 -7.99 -20.34
CA CYS A 232 -10.92 -9.22 -19.73
C CYS A 232 -12.19 -9.77 -20.38
N GLU A 233 -12.74 -9.10 -21.41
CA GLU A 233 -14.02 -9.43 -22.05
C GLU A 233 -15.21 -9.40 -21.08
N ARG A 234 -15.18 -8.47 -20.12
CA ARG A 234 -16.16 -8.31 -19.03
C ARG A 234 -16.94 -7.01 -19.05
N SER A 235 -16.64 -6.10 -19.97
CA SER A 235 -17.52 -4.97 -20.22
C SER A 235 -18.80 -5.47 -20.88
N ALA A 236 -19.97 -5.06 -20.39
CA ALA A 236 -21.18 -5.14 -21.19
C ALA A 236 -20.87 -4.47 -22.53
N GLN A 237 -21.03 -5.19 -23.63
CA GLN A 237 -20.91 -4.59 -24.96
C GLN A 237 -21.97 -3.51 -25.04
N ASP A 238 -21.58 -2.24 -24.89
CA ASP A 238 -22.28 -1.21 -25.63
C ASP A 238 -22.13 -1.63 -27.10
N SER A 239 -23.26 -2.04 -27.67
CA SER A 239 -23.41 -2.15 -29.11
C SER A 239 -22.68 -0.99 -29.75
N VAL A 240 -21.66 -1.28 -30.56
CA VAL A 240 -21.02 -0.31 -31.44
C VAL A 240 -22.09 0.16 -32.41
N SER A 241 -22.89 1.11 -31.98
CA SER A 241 -23.78 1.90 -32.80
C SER A 241 -22.92 3.00 -33.38
N SER A 242 -22.63 2.89 -34.67
CA SER A 242 -22.08 3.93 -35.54
C SER A 242 -20.78 4.61 -35.08
N ASN A 243 -19.69 4.08 -35.59
CA ASN A 243 -18.45 4.76 -35.95
C ASN A 243 -18.55 6.32 -36.02
N PRO A 244 -17.74 7.08 -35.26
CA PRO A 244 -17.40 8.45 -35.59
C PRO A 244 -15.88 8.61 -35.81
N PHE A 245 -15.15 7.55 -36.17
CA PHE A 245 -13.84 7.76 -36.77
C PHE A 245 -14.08 8.31 -38.17
N ARG A 246 -14.05 9.65 -38.29
CA ARG A 246 -13.81 10.32 -39.57
C ARG A 246 -12.58 9.67 -40.20
N SER A 247 -12.72 9.36 -41.48
CA SER A 247 -11.66 8.81 -42.32
C SER A 247 -10.34 9.55 -42.07
N LEU A 248 -9.25 8.82 -41.83
CA LEU A 248 -7.89 9.36 -41.69
C LEU A 248 -7.45 10.18 -42.93
N ALA A 249 -8.21 10.12 -44.03
CA ALA A 249 -8.01 10.96 -45.21
C ALA A 249 -8.45 12.43 -45.04
N GLU A 250 -9.10 12.81 -43.93
CA GLU A 250 -9.59 14.18 -43.68
C GLU A 250 -8.67 15.02 -42.78
N ILE A 251 -7.54 14.48 -42.32
CA ILE A 251 -6.58 15.25 -41.50
C ILE A 251 -5.70 16.09 -42.42
N GLN A 252 -5.96 17.40 -42.46
CA GLN A 252 -5.17 18.35 -43.23
C GLN A 252 -3.81 18.58 -42.55
N GLU A 253 -2.72 18.28 -43.26
CA GLU A 253 -1.36 18.52 -42.76
C GLU A 253 -1.07 20.02 -42.64
N VAL A 254 -0.53 20.43 -41.49
CA VAL A 254 -0.05 21.80 -41.25
C VAL A 254 1.39 21.88 -41.75
N PRO A 255 1.70 22.76 -42.72
CA PRO A 255 3.05 22.90 -43.23
C PRO A 255 3.95 23.60 -42.20
N ILE A 256 5.20 23.13 -42.12
CA ILE A 256 6.28 23.69 -41.28
C ILE A 256 6.72 25.06 -41.81
#